data_AF-X1QHI2-F1
#
_entry.id   AF-X1QHI2-F1
#
_cell.length_a   1.000
_cell.length_b   1.000
_cell.length_c   1.000
_cell.angle_alpha   90.00
_cell.angle_beta   90.00
_cell.angle_gamma   90.00
#
_symmetry.space_group_name_H-M   'P 1'
#
loop_
_entity.id
_entity.type
_entity.pdbx_description
1 polymer ?
#
loop_
_entity_poly.entity_id
_entity_poly.type
_entity_poly.pdbx_seq_one_letter_code
_entity_poly.pdbx_strand_id
1 'polypeptide(L)' 'MWKPNKKEDLVFLKELFEAGKVVPVIDRHYPLSEVPEAFRYLEEGHARGKIVITVIK' A
#
# COMPACT_ATOMS: atom_id res chain seq x y z
N MET A 1 8.94 17.33 9.42
CA MET A 1 9.13 16.15 10.30
C MET A 1 7.93 15.23 10.09
N TRP A 2 8.16 13.97 9.73
CA TRP A 2 7.08 13.00 9.56
C TRP A 2 6.39 12.75 10.91
N LYS A 3 5.06 12.63 10.89
CA LYS A 3 4.25 12.29 12.06
C LYS A 3 3.48 11.01 11.75
N PRO A 4 3.47 10.02 12.64
CA PRO A 4 2.63 8.84 12.47
C PRO A 4 1.14 9.22 12.51
N ASN A 5 0.32 8.45 11.81
CA ASN A 5 -1.14 8.58 11.89
C ASN A 5 -1.62 8.24 13.31
N LYS A 6 -2.69 8.91 13.76
CA LYS A 6 -3.28 8.61 15.06
C LYS A 6 -3.97 7.24 15.03
N LYS A 7 -4.06 6.58 16.19
CA LYS A 7 -4.64 5.24 16.30
C LYS A 7 -6.12 5.25 15.88
N GLU A 8 -6.84 6.30 16.27
CA GLU A 8 -8.27 6.47 16.00
C GLU A 8 -8.52 6.54 14.49
N ASP A 9 -7.66 7.25 13.75
CA ASP A 9 -7.74 7.36 12.29
C ASP A 9 -7.53 6.00 11.62
N LEU A 10 -6.59 5.20 12.13
CA LEU A 10 -6.31 3.85 11.60
C LEU A 10 -7.46 2.86 11.90
N VAL A 11 -8.08 2.97 13.07
CA VAL A 11 -9.27 2.17 13.43
C VAL A 11 -10.45 2.53 12.52
N PHE A 12 -10.70 3.81 12.30
CA PHE A 12 -11.74 4.28 11.40
C PHE A 12 -11.51 3.79 9.95
N LEU A 13 -10.28 3.87 9.43
CA LEU A 13 -9.94 3.34 8.11
C LEU A 13 -10.17 1.82 8.02
N LYS A 14 -9.82 1.06 9.06
CA LYS A 14 -10.07 -0.38 9.13
C LYS A 14 -11.56 -0.69 8.99
N GLU A 15 -12.43 0.00 9.73
CA GLU A 15 -13.88 -0.20 9.66
C GLU A 15 -14.42 0.07 8.25
N LEU A 16 -13.90 1.08 7.56
CA LEU A 16 -14.28 1.38 6.18
C LEU A 16 -13.85 0.29 5.20
N PHE A 17 -12.66 -0.29 5.37
CA PHE A 17 -12.18 -1.42 4.57
C PHE A 17 -13.01 -2.68 4.82
N GLU A 18 -13.29 -3.02 6.08
CA GLU A 18 -14.10 -4.20 6.45
C GLU A 18 -15.54 -4.07 5.95
N ALA A 19 -16.11 -2.86 5.94
CA ALA A 19 -17.43 -2.59 5.39
C ALA A 19 -17.47 -2.53 3.85
N GLY A 20 -16.33 -2.67 3.16
CA GLY A 20 -16.23 -2.55 1.71
C GLY A 20 -16.51 -1.14 1.15
N LYS A 21 -16.58 -0.12 2.01
CA LYS A 21 -16.84 1.29 1.63
C LYS A 21 -15.62 1.94 1.01
N VAL A 22 -14.43 1.46 1.37
CA VAL A 22 -13.18 1.82 0.73
C VAL A 22 -12.56 0.52 0.24
N VAL A 23 -12.22 0.46 -1.04
CA VAL A 23 -11.54 -0.69 -1.65
C VAL A 23 -10.20 -0.17 -2.21
N PRO A 24 -9.05 -0.63 -1.69
CA PRO A 24 -7.77 -0.21 -2.23
C PRO A 24 -7.58 -0.77 -3.62
N VAL A 25 -7.21 0.10 -4.57
CA VAL A 25 -6.74 -0.33 -5.88
C VAL A 25 -5.29 -0.77 -5.74
N ILE A 26 -5.04 -2.06 -5.93
CA ILE A 26 -3.69 -2.61 -5.97
C ILE A 26 -3.25 -2.66 -7.42
N ASP A 27 -2.18 -1.95 -7.73
CA ASP A 27 -1.63 -1.90 -9.09
C ASP A 27 -0.79 -3.15 -9.37
N ARG A 28 0.20 -3.40 -8.50
CA ARG A 28 1.16 -4.50 -8.66
C ARG A 28 1.58 -5.09 -7.32
N HIS A 29 1.96 -6.36 -7.38
CA HIS A 29 2.62 -7.08 -6.29
C HIS A 29 4.04 -7.43 -6.71
N TYR A 30 4.99 -7.26 -5.79
CA TYR A 30 6.37 -7.70 -5.94
C TYR A 30 6.76 -8.55 -4.72
N PRO A 31 7.53 -9.64 -4.88
CA PRO A 31 8.16 -10.30 -3.74
C PRO A 31 9.20 -9.38 -3.08
N LEU A 32 9.55 -9.65 -1.82
CA LEU A 32 10.57 -8.87 -1.10
C LEU A 32 11.92 -8.80 -1.84
N SER A 33 12.27 -9.82 -2.62
CA SER A 33 13.50 -9.84 -3.44
C SER A 33 13.51 -8.81 -4.58
N GLU A 34 12.33 -8.29 -4.97
CA GLU A 34 12.15 -7.38 -6.10
C GLU A 34 11.79 -5.95 -5.66
N VAL A 35 12.11 -5.59 -4.41
CA VAL A 35 11.94 -4.21 -3.93
C VAL A 35 12.64 -3.19 -4.85
N PRO A 36 13.87 -3.42 -5.35
CA PRO A 36 14.50 -2.48 -6.29
C PRO A 36 13.66 -2.23 -7.55
N GLU A 37 13.06 -3.28 -8.14
CA GLU A 37 12.17 -3.21 -9.30
C GLU A 37 10.89 -2.43 -8.98
N ALA A 38 10.30 -2.68 -7.81
CA ALA A 38 9.12 -1.97 -7.34
C ALA A 38 9.36 -0.46 -7.23
N PHE A 39 10.55 -0.04 -6.76
CA PHE A 39 10.93 1.37 -6.72
C PHE A 39 11.16 1.96 -8.10
N ARG A 40 11.85 1.25 -9.01
CA ARG A 40 12.02 1.74 -10.40
C ARG A 40 10.67 1.99 -11.07
N TYR A 41 9.73 1.06 -10.94
CA TYR A 41 8.37 1.22 -11.48
C TYR A 41 7.62 2.41 -10.85
N LEU A 42 7.79 2.63 -9.55
CA LEU A 42 7.20 3.78 -8.85
C LEU A 42 7.77 5.11 -9.36
N GLU A 43 9.10 5.18 -9.55
CA GLU A 43 9.81 6.38 -10.00
C GLU A 43 9.48 6.77 -11.44
N GLU A 44 9.11 5.82 -12.28
CA GLU A 44 8.59 6.09 -13.64
C GLU A 44 7.23 6.82 -13.64
N GLY A 45 6.55 6.91 -12.49
CA GLY A 45 5.26 7.59 -12.37
C GLY A 45 4.08 6.80 -12.96
N HIS A 46 4.29 5.54 -13.34
CA HIS A 46 3.27 4.66 -13.91
C HIS A 46 2.30 4.07 -12.87
N ALA A 47 2.61 4.20 -11.58
CA ALA A 47 1.85 3.58 -10.51
C ALA A 47 0.40 4.10 -10.41
N ARG A 48 -0.57 3.22 -10.65
CA ARG A 48 -2.02 3.51 -10.56
C ARG A 48 -2.63 2.78 -9.37
N GLY A 49 -2.36 3.27 -8.17
CA GLY A 49 -2.85 2.70 -6.92
C GLY A 49 -1.72 2.39 -5.95
N LYS A 50 -1.85 1.30 -5.20
CA LYS A 50 -0.82 0.84 -4.27
C LYS A 50 0.03 -0.27 -4.90
N ILE A 51 1.34 -0.17 -4.72
CA ILE A 51 2.27 -1.27 -4.95
C ILE A 51 2.42 -2.02 -3.63
N VAL A 52 2.26 -3.33 -3.66
CA VAL A 52 2.33 -4.20 -2.47
C VAL A 52 3.59 -5.05 -2.55
N ILE A 53 4.37 -5.07 -1.47
CA ILE A 53 5.49 -6.01 -1.32
C ILE A 53 5.00 -7.23 -0.54
N THR A 54 5.04 -8.39 -1.17
CA THR A 54 4.68 -9.67 -0.57
C THR A 54 5.90 -10.24 0.14
N VAL A 55 5.76 -10.46 1.44
CA VAL A 55 6.75 -11.17 2.25
C VAL A 55 6.18 -12.56 2.50
N ILE A 56 6.67 -13.56 1.76
CA ILE A 56 6.36 -14.96 2.07
C ILE A 56 7.15 -15.30 3.33
N LYS A 57 6.46 -15.85 4.32
CA LYS A 57 7.05 -16.23 5.60
C LYS A 57 7.63 -17.62 5.55
#